data_AF-R9K289-F1
#
_entry.id   AF-R9K289-F1
#
_cell.length_a   1.000
_cell.length_b   1.000
_cell.length_c   1.000
_cell.angle_alpha   90.00
_cell.angle_beta   90.00
_cell.angle_gamma   90.00
#
_symmetry.space_group_name_H-M   'P 1'
#
loop_
_entity.id
_entity.type
_entity.pdbx_description
1 polymer ?
#
loop_
_entity_poly.entity_id
_entity_poly.type
_entity_poly.pdbx_seq_one_letter_code
_entity_poly.pdbx_strand_id
1 'polypeptide(L)'
;MDKKYFLSPDRKLTEEEQKLVWKKPVTHIESHAEYRICEEVKRNWTRGEMRITNILLEGDAGSGKTQLAKALSADFGLPYTKVTCFADMDKSDILGHL
;
A
#
# COMPACT_ATOMS: atom_id res chain seq x y z
N MET A 1 15.92 -9.70 -1.11
CA MET A 1 14.75 -8.90 -0.67
C MET A 1 15.29 -7.66 0.01
N ASP A 2 15.59 -6.64 -0.78
CA ASP A 2 16.10 -5.39 -0.24
C ASP A 2 14.95 -4.66 0.48
N LYS A 3 15.06 -4.53 1.81
CA LYS A 3 14.11 -3.79 2.66
C LYS A 3 14.26 -2.27 2.50
N LYS A 4 14.66 -1.80 1.31
CA LYS A 4 15.08 -0.42 1.05
C LYS A 4 14.00 0.59 1.45
N TYR A 5 12.73 0.26 1.20
CA TYR A 5 11.60 1.17 1.40
C TYR A 5 10.74 0.88 2.63
N PHE A 6 11.15 -0.03 3.53
CA PHE A 6 10.38 -0.36 4.73
C PHE A 6 10.17 0.89 5.58
N LEU A 7 8.91 1.22 5.86
CA LEU A 7 8.57 2.50 6.48
C LEU A 7 8.75 2.48 8.01
N SER A 8 8.31 1.40 8.66
CA SER A 8 8.33 1.26 10.13
C SER A 8 9.06 0.00 10.56
N PRO A 9 10.41 -0.03 10.53
CA PRO A 9 11.19 -1.22 10.86
C PRO A 9 11.01 -1.68 12.33
N ASP A 10 10.68 -0.76 13.23
CA ASP A 10 10.47 -1.05 14.65
C ASP A 10 9.09 -1.64 14.95
N ARG A 11 8.15 -1.54 14.00
CA ARG A 11 6.79 -2.09 14.15
C ARG A 11 6.81 -3.60 13.96
N LYS A 12 6.52 -4.35 15.01
CA LYS A 12 6.28 -5.79 14.93
C LYS A 12 4.85 -6.05 14.46
N LEU A 13 4.72 -6.71 13.31
CA LEU A 13 3.43 -7.16 12.79
C LEU A 13 2.95 -8.38 13.57
N THR A 14 1.64 -8.49 13.79
CA THR A 14 1.05 -9.75 14.27
C THR A 14 1.13 -10.84 13.20
N GLU A 15 0.89 -12.10 13.59
CA GLU A 15 0.85 -13.20 12.61
C GLU A 15 -0.22 -12.99 11.53
N GLU A 16 -1.37 -12.41 11.89
CA GLU A 16 -2.44 -12.10 10.95
C GLU A 16 -2.04 -10.98 9.98
N GLU A 17 -1.44 -9.91 10.49
CA GLU A 17 -0.94 -8.81 9.68
C GLU A 17 0.16 -9.26 8.73
N GLN A 18 1.04 -10.16 9.18
CA GLN A 18 2.12 -10.68 8.36
C GLN A 18 1.60 -11.54 7.20
N LYS A 19 0.45 -12.22 7.36
CA LYS A 19 -0.24 -12.92 6.26
C LYS A 19 -0.83 -11.96 5.23
N LEU A 20 -1.15 -10.72 5.64
CA LEU A 20 -1.69 -9.68 4.77
C LEU A 20 -0.61 -8.87 4.04
N VAL A 21 0.67 -9.02 4.39
CA VAL A 21 1.77 -8.44 3.62
C VAL A 21 1.83 -9.13 2.26
N TRP A 22 1.58 -8.37 1.20
CA TRP A 22 1.59 -8.91 -0.15
C TRP A 22 3.00 -9.36 -0.55
N LYS A 23 3.10 -10.48 -1.28
CA LYS A 23 4.36 -11.00 -1.82
C LYS A 23 4.40 -10.75 -3.33
N LYS A 24 5.38 -9.97 -3.77
CA LYS A 24 5.60 -9.74 -5.22
C LYS A 24 5.84 -11.09 -5.91
N PRO A 25 5.07 -11.46 -6.95
CA PRO A 25 5.35 -12.65 -7.74
C PRO A 25 6.62 -12.42 -8.58
N VAL A 26 7.27 -13.52 -8.98
CA VAL A 26 8.49 -13.47 -9.80
C VAL A 26 8.29 -12.80 -11.16
N THR A 27 7.05 -12.71 -11.63
CA THR A 27 6.66 -12.06 -12.88
C THR A 27 6.37 -10.57 -12.74
N HIS A 28 6.41 -10.01 -11.52
CA HIS A 28 6.18 -8.58 -11.32
C HIS A 28 7.35 -7.79 -11.90
N ILE A 29 7.03 -6.86 -12.81
CA ILE A 29 7.99 -5.93 -13.37
C ILE A 29 7.80 -4.59 -12.67
N GLU A 30 8.85 -4.13 -11.99
CA GLU A 30 8.81 -2.85 -11.29
C GLU A 30 8.68 -1.70 -12.29
N SER A 31 7.71 -0.83 -12.05
CA SER A 31 7.46 0.33 -12.91
C SER A 31 8.21 1.57 -12.42
N HIS A 32 8.45 2.53 -13.32
CA HIS A 32 9.03 3.82 -12.91
C HIS A 32 8.15 4.56 -11.89
N ALA A 33 6.82 4.45 -12.02
CA ALA A 33 5.87 5.02 -11.08
C ALA A 33 6.02 4.42 -9.66
N GLU A 34 6.17 3.10 -9.57
CA GLU A 34 6.40 2.39 -8.32
C GLU A 34 7.64 2.90 -7.61
N TYR A 35 8.78 2.95 -8.31
CA TYR A 35 10.04 3.46 -7.77
C TYR A 35 9.90 4.91 -7.27
N ARG A 36 9.32 5.78 -8.11
CA ARG A 36 9.15 7.20 -7.79
C ARG A 36 8.27 7.41 -6.55
N ILE A 37 7.17 6.67 -6.45
CA ILE A 37 6.27 6.75 -5.29
C ILE A 37 6.99 6.25 -4.04
N CYS A 38 7.70 5.12 -4.12
CA CYS A 38 8.44 4.56 -3.00
C CYS A 38 9.49 5.53 -2.44
N GLU A 39 10.29 6.15 -3.32
CA GLU A 39 11.28 7.16 -2.93
C GLU A 39 10.64 8.38 -2.27
N GLU A 40 9.56 8.92 -2.85
CA GLU A 40 8.88 10.09 -2.29
C GLU A 40 8.24 9.82 -0.93
N VAL A 41 7.56 8.68 -0.77
CA VAL A 41 6.96 8.30 0.52
C VAL A 41 8.06 8.08 1.56
N LYS A 42 9.13 7.35 1.22
CA LYS A 42 10.24 7.09 2.14
C LYS A 42 10.93 8.37 2.58
N ARG A 43 11.18 9.31 1.65
CA ARG A 43 11.78 10.62 1.92
C ARG A 43 10.95 11.47 2.88
N ASN A 44 9.62 11.39 2.79
CA ASN A 44 8.71 12.19 3.60
C ASN A 44 8.21 11.48 4.87
N TRP A 45 8.58 10.21 5.09
CA TRP A 45 7.98 9.37 6.13
C TRP A 45 8.12 9.93 7.55
N THR A 46 9.25 10.57 7.87
CA THR A 46 9.55 11.11 9.20
C THR A 46 9.18 12.59 9.35
N ARG A 47 8.54 13.21 8.35
CA ARG A 47 8.27 14.66 8.32
C ARG A 47 7.00 15.09 9.07
N GLY A 48 6.67 14.42 10.17
CA GLY A 48 5.54 14.77 11.05
C GLY A 48 4.24 15.01 10.28
N GLU A 49 3.69 16.23 10.36
CA GLU A 49 2.46 16.66 9.66
C GLU A 49 2.58 16.65 8.13
N MET A 50 3.79 16.81 7.58
CA MET A 50 4.02 16.77 6.11
C MET A 50 4.25 15.35 5.59
N ARG A 51 4.01 14.32 6.40
CA ARG A 51 4.12 12.92 5.96
C ARG A 51 3.10 12.62 4.87
N ILE A 52 3.55 12.01 3.78
CA ILE A 52 2.63 11.49 2.75
C ILE A 52 1.91 10.28 3.34
N THR A 53 0.61 10.42 3.59
CA THR A 53 -0.25 9.34 4.13
C THR A 53 -1.25 8.80 3.12
N ASN A 54 -1.64 9.62 2.14
CA ASN A 54 -2.68 9.29 1.17
C ASN A 54 -2.15 9.47 -0.25
N ILE A 55 -2.41 8.48 -1.11
CA ILE A 55 -1.97 8.46 -2.51
C ILE A 55 -3.19 8.16 -3.38
N LEU A 56 -3.47 9.03 -4.34
CA LEU A 56 -4.48 8.79 -5.38
C LEU A 56 -3.78 8.28 -6.64
N LEU A 57 -4.17 7.09 -7.11
CA LEU A 57 -3.70 6.53 -8.38
C LEU A 57 -4.75 6.77 -9.45
N GLU A 58 -4.47 7.68 -10.38
CA GLU A 58 -5.35 8.02 -11.50
C GLU A 58 -4.89 7.35 -12.80
N GLY A 59 -5.83 6.94 -13.65
CA GLY A 59 -5.55 6.42 -14.99
C GLY A 59 -6.64 5.48 -15.51
N ASP A 60 -6.52 5.07 -16.78
CA ASP A 60 -7.52 4.29 -17.49
C ASP A 60 -7.79 2.90 -16.90
N ALA A 61 -8.95 2.32 -17.22
CA ALA A 61 -9.25 0.95 -16.87
C ALA A 61 -8.17 -0.01 -17.44
N GLY A 62 -7.71 -0.96 -16.62
CA GLY A 62 -6.66 -1.90 -17.02
C GLY A 62 -5.22 -1.41 -16.92
N SER A 63 -4.96 -0.15 -16.50
CA SER A 63 -3.59 0.39 -16.38
C SER A 63 -2.75 -0.17 -15.21
N GLY A 64 -3.22 -1.20 -14.50
CA GLY A 64 -2.46 -1.85 -13.44
C GLY A 64 -2.48 -1.14 -12.07
N LYS A 65 -3.31 -0.11 -11.85
CA LYS A 65 -3.40 0.64 -10.57
C LYS A 65 -3.49 -0.25 -9.32
N THR A 66 -4.36 -1.27 -9.36
CA THR A 66 -4.52 -2.22 -8.24
C THR A 66 -3.27 -3.05 -8.00
N GLN A 67 -2.54 -3.40 -9.05
CA GLN A 67 -1.27 -4.13 -8.94
C GLN A 67 -0.17 -3.23 -8.37
N LEU A 68 -0.12 -1.96 -8.82
CA LEU A 68 0.79 -0.96 -8.26
C LEU A 68 0.55 -0.75 -6.76
N ALA A 69 -0.71 -0.61 -6.32
CA ALA A 69 -1.03 -0.48 -4.90
C ALA A 69 -0.55 -1.68 -4.06
N LYS A 70 -0.70 -2.91 -4.59
CA LYS A 70 -0.16 -4.12 -3.95
C LYS A 70 1.37 -4.09 -3.88
N ALA A 71 2.04 -3.74 -4.97
CA ALA A 71 3.50 -3.68 -5.02
C ALA A 71 4.07 -2.66 -4.02
N LEU A 72 3.46 -1.47 -3.94
CA LEU A 72 3.81 -0.44 -2.95
C LEU A 72 3.66 -0.96 -1.51
N SER A 73 2.57 -1.67 -1.19
CA SER A 73 2.38 -2.22 0.16
C SER A 73 3.48 -3.21 0.55
N ALA A 74 3.92 -4.05 -0.40
CA ALA A 74 5.02 -4.98 -0.19
C ALA A 74 6.36 -4.26 0.03
N ASP A 75 6.63 -3.20 -0.76
CA ASP A 75 7.86 -2.40 -0.63
C ASP A 75 7.93 -1.65 0.70
N PHE A 76 6.78 -1.15 1.17
CA PHE A 76 6.68 -0.48 2.46
C PHE A 76 6.69 -1.44 3.65
N GLY A 77 6.52 -2.75 3.41
CA GLY A 77 6.41 -3.76 4.45
C GLY A 77 5.12 -3.64 5.26
N LEU A 78 4.05 -3.17 4.62
CA LEU A 78 2.75 -2.93 5.26
C LEU A 78 1.72 -4.00 4.85
N PRO A 79 0.82 -4.39 5.77
CA PRO A 79 -0.36 -5.19 5.43
C PRO A 79 -1.20 -4.54 4.31
N TYR A 80 -1.73 -5.35 3.40
CA TYR A 80 -2.59 -4.89 2.30
C TYR A 80 -4.03 -5.37 2.49
N THR A 81 -4.97 -4.44 2.46
CA THR A 81 -6.41 -4.71 2.45
C THR A 81 -7.04 -3.97 1.27
N LYS A 82 -7.90 -4.65 0.52
CA LYS A 82 -8.65 -4.05 -0.60
C LYS A 82 -10.11 -3.89 -0.19
N VAL A 83 -10.60 -2.66 -0.28
CA VAL A 83 -12.03 -2.35 -0.18
C VAL A 83 -12.47 -1.77 -1.54
N THR A 84 -13.53 -2.31 -2.12
CA THR A 84 -14.11 -1.79 -3.36
C THR A 84 -15.35 -1.00 -2.99
N CYS A 85 -15.34 0.31 -3.22
CA CYS A 85 -16.51 1.15 -2.97
C CYS A 85 -17.54 1.02 -4.10
N PHE A 86 -18.80 0.85 -3.73
CA PHE A 86 -19.96 0.89 -4.64
C PHE A 86 -21.04 1.80 -4.05
N ALA A 87 -21.98 2.27 -4.88
CA ALA A 87 -22.94 3.31 -4.51
C ALA A 87 -23.82 2.92 -3.29
N ASP A 88 -24.09 1.63 -3.13
CA ASP A 88 -24.94 1.08 -2.07
C ASP A 88 -24.15 0.65 -0.82
N MET A 89 -22.84 0.93 -0.73
CA MET A 89 -22.09 0.64 0.50
C MET A 89 -22.58 1.50 1.65
N ASP A 90 -22.90 0.86 2.77
CA ASP A 90 -23.20 1.54 4.02
C ASP A 90 -21.95 1.67 4.90
N LYS A 91 -21.97 2.60 5.85
CA LYS A 91 -20.89 2.79 6.82
C LYS A 91 -20.65 1.52 7.65
N SER A 92 -21.69 0.72 7.91
CA SER A 92 -21.58 -0.54 8.62
C SER A 92 -20.73 -1.57 7.89
N ASP A 93 -20.61 -1.51 6.55
CA ASP A 93 -19.77 -2.42 5.77
C ASP A 93 -18.26 -2.22 6.06
N ILE A 94 -17.88 -1.05 6.58
CA ILE A 94 -16.50 -0.68 6.87
C ILE A 94 -16.22 -0.68 8.38
N LEU A 95 -17.14 -0.15 9.19
CA LEU A 95 -16.96 0.03 10.63
C LEU A 95 -17.60 -1.09 11.47
N GLY A 96 -18.42 -1.95 10.85
CA GLY A 96 -19.29 -2.88 11.56
C GLY A 96 -20.55 -2.20 12.12
N HIS A 97 -21.46 -3.02 12.66
CA HIS A 97 -22.52 -2.50 13.52
C HIS A 97 -21.95 -2.31 14.93
N LEU A 98 -22.03 -1.07 15.43
CA LEU A 98 -21.76 -0.74 16.83
C LEU A 98 -22.87 -1.26 17.75
#